data_AF-A0A7S0IVN5-F1
#
_entry.id   AF-A0A7S0IVN5-F1
#
_cell.length_a   1.000
_cell.length_b   1.000
_cell.length_c   1.000
_cell.angle_alpha   90.00
_cell.angle_beta   90.00
_cell.angle_gamma   90.00
#
_symmetry.space_group_name_H-M   'P 1'
#
loop_
_entity.id
_entity.type
_entity.pdbx_description
1 polymer ?
#
loop_
_entity_poly.entity_id
_entity_poly.type
_entity_poly.pdbx_seq_one_letter_code
_entity_poly.pdbx_strand_id
1 'polypeptide(L)'
;CCGLCGSWTPFSGALAAASAPPAEVQLEHSTIEYELPSRGEAEHAAVLFVLDCSLPRSEADALKELVTKLISTLPPETRVGLITYGEAVEVHEFGARSPPSV
;
A
#
# COMPACT_ATOMS: atom_id res chain seq x y z
N CYS A 1 8.35 -14.72 -32.67
CA CYS A 1 9.51 -13.81 -32.75
C CYS A 1 9.31 -12.68 -31.74
N CYS A 2 10.27 -12.44 -30.84
CA CYS A 2 10.21 -11.35 -29.86
C CYS A 2 10.45 -9.99 -30.54
N GLY A 3 9.56 -9.02 -30.32
CA GLY A 3 9.68 -7.67 -30.90
C GLY A 3 10.89 -6.85 -30.42
N LEU A 4 11.56 -7.27 -29.33
CA LEU A 4 12.73 -6.56 -28.77
C LEU A 4 14.06 -7.11 -29.29
N CYS A 5 14.22 -8.43 -29.40
CA CYS A 5 15.50 -9.07 -29.72
C CYS A 5 15.47 -10.03 -30.91
N GLY A 6 14.31 -10.24 -31.54
CA GLY A 6 14.17 -11.10 -32.71
C GLY A 6 14.26 -12.61 -32.44
N SER A 7 14.43 -13.03 -31.18
CA SER A 7 14.55 -14.44 -30.83
C SER A 7 13.19 -15.18 -30.91
N TRP A 8 13.26 -16.50 -31.01
CA TRP A 8 12.09 -17.37 -30.93
C TRP A 8 12.04 -18.04 -29.57
N THR A 9 10.88 -17.94 -28.91
CA THR A 9 10.58 -18.62 -27.65
C THR A 9 9.38 -19.54 -27.85
N PRO A 10 9.44 -20.79 -27.39
CA PRO A 10 8.27 -21.67 -27.41
C PRO A 10 7.19 -21.15 -26.44
N PHE A 11 5.93 -21.44 -26.74
CA PHE A 11 4.83 -21.11 -25.83
C PHE A 11 4.85 -22.01 -24.58
N SER A 12 4.37 -21.48 -23.46
CA SER A 12 4.13 -22.27 -22.25
C SER A 12 3.01 -23.29 -22.49
N GLY A 13 2.95 -24.35 -21.68
CA GLY A 13 1.94 -25.42 -21.87
C GLY A 13 0.50 -24.90 -21.82
N ALA A 14 0.21 -23.95 -20.93
CA ALA A 14 -1.11 -23.32 -20.85
C ALA A 14 -1.46 -22.52 -22.12
N LEU A 15 -0.50 -21.75 -22.64
CA LEU A 15 -0.71 -20.93 -23.83
C LEU A 15 -0.80 -21.77 -25.11
N ALA A 16 -0.04 -22.87 -25.19
CA ALA A 16 -0.10 -23.79 -26.32
C ALA A 16 -1.45 -24.51 -26.46
N ALA A 17 -2.20 -24.68 -25.37
CA ALA A 17 -3.51 -25.31 -25.35
C ALA A 17 -4.68 -24.33 -25.49
N ALA A 18 -4.42 -23.03 -25.57
CA ALA A 18 -5.47 -22.01 -25.64
C ALA A 18 -6.23 -22.06 -26.97
N SER A 19 -7.55 -21.84 -26.93
CA SER A 19 -8.42 -21.84 -28.11
C SER A 19 -8.43 -20.50 -28.87
N ALA A 20 -7.82 -19.47 -28.30
CA ALA A 20 -7.75 -18.12 -28.83
C ALA A 20 -6.38 -17.49 -28.47
N PRO A 21 -5.91 -16.50 -29.25
CA PRO A 21 -4.72 -15.76 -28.89
C PRO A 21 -4.93 -15.01 -27.56
N PRO A 22 -3.87 -14.81 -26.77
CA PRO A 22 -3.99 -14.19 -25.47
C PRO A 22 -4.12 -12.67 -25.63
N ALA A 23 -4.69 -12.01 -24.61
CA ALA A 23 -5.11 -10.61 -24.69
C ALA A 23 -3.94 -9.65 -24.99
N GLU A 24 -2.73 -9.95 -24.50
CA GLU A 24 -1.52 -9.16 -24.68
C GLU A 24 -1.04 -9.05 -26.14
N VAL A 25 -1.56 -9.88 -27.05
CA VAL A 25 -1.26 -9.82 -28.48
C VAL A 25 -2.18 -8.83 -29.20
N GLN A 26 -3.29 -8.42 -28.58
CA GLN A 26 -4.25 -7.50 -29.20
C GLN A 26 -3.75 -6.06 -29.10
N LEU A 27 -3.87 -5.29 -30.19
CA LEU A 27 -3.38 -3.91 -30.28
C LEU A 27 -4.05 -2.98 -29.24
N GLU A 28 -5.31 -3.24 -28.93
CA GLU A 28 -6.10 -2.51 -27.93
C GLU A 28 -5.53 -2.67 -26.50
N HIS A 29 -4.75 -3.74 -26.25
CA HIS A 29 -4.12 -4.05 -24.98
C HIS A 29 -2.60 -3.80 -24.99
N SER A 30 -2.16 -2.71 -25.63
CA SER A 30 -0.74 -2.30 -25.62
C SER A 30 -0.19 -1.98 -24.23
N THR A 31 -1.06 -1.70 -23.26
CA THR A 31 -0.75 -1.65 -21.82
C THR A 31 -1.60 -2.70 -21.11
N ILE A 32 -0.95 -3.58 -20.36
CA ILE A 32 -1.62 -4.70 -19.68
C ILE A 32 -1.10 -4.83 -18.25
N GLU A 33 -2.00 -5.15 -17.32
CA GLU A 33 -1.69 -5.48 -15.94
C GLU A 33 -1.85 -6.98 -15.72
N TYR A 34 -0.87 -7.61 -15.08
CA TYR A 34 -0.91 -9.04 -14.75
C TYR A 34 -1.05 -9.21 -13.25
N GLU A 35 -2.08 -9.92 -12.82
CA GLU A 35 -2.18 -10.39 -11.44
C GLU A 35 -1.36 -11.68 -11.29
N LEU A 36 -0.25 -11.58 -10.57
CA LEU A 36 0.57 -12.75 -10.23
C LEU A 36 -0.01 -13.42 -8.98
N PRO A 37 0.05 -14.77 -8.88
CA PRO A 37 -0.27 -15.46 -7.64
C PRO A 37 0.52 -14.85 -6.48
N SER A 38 -0.17 -14.49 -5.39
CA SER A 38 0.45 -13.81 -4.26
C SER A 38 1.64 -14.61 -3.72
N ARG A 39 2.79 -13.97 -3.57
CA ARG A 39 4.04 -14.60 -3.08
C ARG A 39 4.11 -14.74 -1.54
N GLY A 40 3.01 -14.49 -0.83
CA GLY A 40 2.91 -14.49 0.63
C GLY A 40 1.71 -13.67 1.09
N GLU A 41 1.48 -13.59 2.41
CA GLU A 41 0.57 -12.58 2.99
C GLU A 41 0.97 -11.22 2.42
N ALA A 42 0.08 -10.59 1.65
CA ALA A 42 0.31 -9.25 1.16
C ALA A 42 0.53 -8.37 2.40
N GLU A 43 1.76 -7.90 2.59
CA GLU A 43 2.08 -7.03 3.70
C GLU A 43 1.16 -5.82 3.60
N HIS A 44 0.19 -5.73 4.52
CA HIS A 44 -0.82 -4.67 4.50
C HIS A 44 -0.11 -3.32 4.51
N ALA A 45 -0.63 -2.36 3.76
CA ALA A 45 -0.09 -1.01 3.74
C ALA A 45 0.00 -0.46 5.17
N ALA A 46 1.18 0.04 5.52
CA ALA A 46 1.40 0.75 6.77
C ALA A 46 1.38 2.26 6.50
N VAL A 47 0.71 3.01 7.36
CA VAL A 47 0.63 4.47 7.30
C VAL A 47 1.17 5.04 8.61
N LEU A 48 2.24 5.82 8.54
CA LEU A 48 2.84 6.50 9.69
C LEU A 48 2.50 8.00 9.62
N PHE A 49 1.73 8.48 10.58
CA PHE A 49 1.46 9.91 10.74
C PHE A 49 2.61 10.55 11.53
N VAL A 50 3.30 11.52 10.93
CA VAL A 50 4.36 12.29 11.59
C VAL A 50 3.92 13.75 11.64
N LEU A 51 3.49 14.21 12.81
CA LEU A 51 2.77 15.47 12.96
C LEU A 51 3.57 16.50 13.76
N ASP A 52 3.67 17.72 13.21
CA ASP A 52 4.20 18.87 13.93
C ASP A 52 3.16 19.38 14.94
N CYS A 53 3.59 19.59 16.19
CA CYS A 53 2.79 20.13 17.28
C CYS A 53 3.19 21.56 17.66
N SER A 54 4.15 22.18 16.95
CA SER A 54 4.59 23.57 17.17
C SER A 54 3.67 24.62 16.51
N LEU A 55 2.38 24.30 16.36
CA LEU A 55 1.39 25.10 15.65
C LEU A 55 0.46 25.87 16.59
N PRO A 56 -0.16 26.98 16.13
CA PRO A 56 -1.25 27.63 16.84
C PRO A 56 -2.42 26.67 17.11
N ARG A 57 -3.16 26.90 18.20
CA ARG A 57 -4.24 26.00 18.65
C ARG A 57 -5.30 25.74 17.57
N SER A 58 -5.69 26.76 16.81
CA SER A 58 -6.67 26.62 15.72
C SER A 58 -6.19 25.71 14.59
N GLU A 59 -4.91 25.76 14.25
CA GLU A 59 -4.33 24.91 13.22
C GLU A 59 -4.15 23.48 13.72
N ALA A 60 -3.72 23.31 14.97
CA ALA A 60 -3.62 22.00 15.61
C ALA A 60 -4.98 21.29 15.69
N ASP A 61 -6.06 22.03 16.00
CA ASP A 61 -7.40 21.45 16.07
C ASP A 61 -7.91 21.08 14.66
N ALA A 62 -7.67 21.91 13.64
CA ALA A 62 -7.97 21.56 12.25
C ALA A 62 -7.17 20.34 11.75
N LEU A 63 -5.89 20.22 12.12
CA LEU A 63 -5.04 19.08 11.77
C LEU A 63 -5.58 17.78 12.39
N LYS A 64 -6.03 17.82 13.66
CA LYS A 64 -6.65 16.67 14.31
C LYS A 64 -7.92 16.21 13.60
N GLU A 65 -8.79 17.14 13.22
CA GLU A 65 -10.01 16.81 12.48
C GLU A 65 -9.70 16.13 11.14
N LEU A 66 -8.70 16.67 10.43
CA LEU A 66 -8.25 16.12 9.15
C LEU A 66 -7.67 14.71 9.32
N VAL A 67 -6.76 14.51 10.28
CA VAL A 67 -6.14 13.19 10.53
C VAL A 67 -7.20 12.17 10.96
N THR A 68 -8.14 12.56 11.83
CA THR A 68 -9.25 11.68 12.26
C THR A 68 -10.11 11.25 11.08
N LYS A 69 -10.41 12.19 10.16
CA LYS A 69 -11.14 11.89 8.93
C LYS A 69 -10.36 10.94 8.02
N LEU A 70 -9.06 11.19 7.82
CA LEU A 70 -8.21 10.33 6.99
C LEU A 70 -8.18 8.90 7.54
N ILE A 71 -7.94 8.73 8.84
CA ILE A 71 -7.91 7.41 9.49
C ILE A 71 -9.23 6.66 9.27
N SER A 72 -10.35 7.37 9.37
CA SER A 72 -11.68 6.80 9.15
C SER A 72 -11.94 6.33 7.70
N THR A 73 -11.12 6.77 6.74
CA THR A 73 -11.20 6.34 5.32
C THR A 73 -10.23 5.21 4.98
N LEU A 74 -9.29 4.89 5.87
CA LEU A 74 -8.32 3.82 5.62
C LEU A 74 -9.00 2.45 5.65
N PRO A 75 -8.53 1.48 4.85
CA PRO A 75 -8.96 0.09 4.98
C PRO A 75 -8.75 -0.43 6.42
N PRO A 76 -9.63 -1.30 6.95
CA PRO A 76 -9.56 -1.76 8.34
C PRO A 76 -8.24 -2.46 8.72
N GLU A 77 -7.62 -3.15 7.76
CA GLU A 77 -6.37 -3.90 7.97
C GLU A 77 -5.11 -3.02 7.89
N THR A 78 -5.28 -1.71 7.66
CA THR A 78 -4.17 -0.76 7.55
C THR A 78 -3.50 -0.59 8.91
N ARG A 79 -2.20 -0.85 8.97
CA ARG A 79 -1.42 -0.59 10.19
C ARG A 79 -1.15 0.91 10.29
N VAL A 80 -1.56 1.52 11.40
CA VAL A 80 -1.38 2.96 11.64
C VAL A 80 -0.39 3.20 12.77
N GLY A 81 0.57 4.09 12.54
CA GLY A 81 1.48 4.61 13.57
C GLY A 81 1.36 6.13 13.71
N LEU A 82 1.77 6.66 14.86
CA LEU A 82 1.77 8.09 15.14
C LEU A 82 3.08 8.52 15.81
N ILE A 83 3.67 9.58 15.27
CA ILE A 83 4.79 10.32 15.86
C ILE A 83 4.37 11.78 15.91
N THR A 84 4.54 12.41 17.06
CA THR A 84 4.37 13.87 17.20
C THR A 84 5.71 14.50 17.51
N TYR A 85 5.95 15.70 16.99
CA TYR A 85 7.19 16.43 17.26
C TYR A 85 6.94 17.91 17.54
N GLY A 86 7.82 18.50 18.35
CA GLY A 86 7.85 19.92 18.69
C GLY A 86 9.19 20.20 19.36
N GLU A 87 9.19 20.54 20.65
CA GLU A 87 10.43 20.60 21.45
C GLU A 87 11.04 19.21 21.70
N ALA A 88 10.18 18.19 21.83
CA ALA A 88 10.56 16.79 21.91
C ALA A 88 9.88 15.97 20.79
N VAL A 89 10.39 14.76 20.55
CA VAL A 89 9.79 13.78 19.64
C VAL A 89 9.16 12.67 20.47
N GLU A 90 7.88 12.41 20.24
CA GLU A 90 7.11 11.38 20.93
C GLU A 90 6.68 10.31 19.93
N VAL A 91 7.00 9.06 20.24
CA VAL A 91 6.55 7.88 19.50
C VAL A 91 5.41 7.25 20.28
N HIS A 92 4.22 7.19 19.67
CA HIS A 92 3.01 6.75 20.36
C HIS A 92 2.86 5.24 20.28
N GLU A 93 2.69 4.58 21.43
CA GLU A 93 2.38 3.17 21.52
C GLU A 93 0.86 2.96 21.61
N PHE A 94 0.30 2.17 20.69
CA PHE A 94 -1.12 1.83 20.66
C PHE A 94 -1.34 0.38 21.08
N GLY A 95 -2.38 0.12 21.89
CA GLY A 95 -2.77 -1.25 22.27
C GLY A 95 -2.11 -1.79 23.54
N ALA A 96 -1.37 -0.97 24.30
CA ALA A 96 -0.83 -1.36 25.60
C ALA A 96 -1.98 -1.61 26.61
N ARG A 97 -2.30 -2.87 26.85
CA ARG A 97 -3.31 -3.30 27.83
C ARG A 97 -2.70 -3.30 29.23
N SER A 98 -2.70 -2.15 29.89
CA SER A 98 -2.14 -1.90 31.24
C SER A 98 -0.66 -2.30 31.42
N PRO A 99 0.15 -1.56 32.19
CA PRO A 99 1.44 -2.10 32.60
C PRO A 99 1.22 -3.41 33.36
N PRO A 100 2.09 -4.43 33.21
CA PRO A 100 2.01 -5.60 34.07
C PRO A 100 2.09 -5.12 35.52
N SER A 101 1.08 -5.45 36.32
CA SER A 101 1.11 -5.25 37.77
C SER A 101 2.37 -5.94 38.29
N VAL A 102 3.27 -5.13 38.87
CA VAL A 102 4.49 -5.57 39.55
C VAL A 102 4.24 -6.67 40.57
#